data_AF-A0A975W4R3-F1
#
_entry.id   AF-A0A975W4R3-F1
#
_cell.length_a   1.000
_cell.length_b   1.000
_cell.length_c   1.000
_cell.angle_alpha   90.00
_cell.angle_beta   90.00
_cell.angle_gamma   90.00
#
_symmetry.space_group_name_H-M   'P 1'
#
loop_
_entity.id
_entity.type
_entity.pdbx_description
1 polymer ?
#
loop_
_entity_poly.entity_id
_entity_poly.type
_entity_poly.pdbx_seq_one_letter_code
_entity_poly.pdbx_strand_id
1 'polypeptide(L)'
;MDSLLSRKRSPPTVAPATAQIHPDALIRKAQILGRNGNAPLLAVGNTRFYELIAEGKLPKPRKIGTASFWRAGDILAALEAL
;
A
#
# COMPACT_ATOMS: atom_id res chain seq x y z
N MET A 1 -3.48 25.17 30.92
CA MET A 1 -3.77 25.22 29.47
C MET A 1 -2.82 24.27 28.77
N ASP A 2 -3.38 23.48 27.87
CA ASP A 2 -2.76 22.67 26.81
C ASP A 2 -1.92 21.45 27.21
N SER A 3 -2.65 20.34 27.34
CA SER A 3 -2.13 18.97 27.29
C SER A 3 -1.55 18.69 25.89
N LEU A 4 -0.23 18.60 25.79
CA LEU A 4 0.46 18.16 24.59
C LEU A 4 0.14 16.68 24.33
N LEU A 5 -0.89 16.45 23.53
CA LEU A 5 -1.20 15.15 22.93
C LEU A 5 0.00 14.69 22.11
N SER A 6 0.91 13.95 22.76
CA SER A 6 1.93 13.15 22.11
C SER A 6 1.22 12.15 21.21
N ARG A 7 1.04 12.51 19.93
CA ARG A 7 0.58 11.57 18.91
C ARG A 7 1.58 10.43 18.95
N LYS A 8 1.17 9.28 19.50
CA LYS A 8 1.92 8.02 19.38
C LYS A 8 2.22 7.82 17.90
N ARG A 9 3.41 8.23 17.45
CA ARG A 9 3.87 7.98 16.10
C ARG A 9 4.13 6.48 16.08
N SER A 10 3.18 5.72 15.55
CA SER A 10 3.44 4.33 15.21
C SER A 10 4.75 4.30 14.40
N PRO A 11 5.63 3.31 14.64
CA PRO A 11 6.85 3.19 13.87
C PRO A 11 6.51 3.33 12.39
N PRO A 12 7.32 4.07 11.60
CA PRO A 12 7.10 4.12 10.16
C PRO A 12 6.97 2.68 9.71
N THR A 13 5.82 2.33 9.12
CA THR A 13 5.71 1.05 8.41
C THR A 13 6.80 1.14 7.38
N VAL A 14 7.87 0.37 7.59
CA VAL A 14 9.06 0.40 6.74
C VAL A 14 8.54 -0.01 5.37
N ALA A 15 8.27 0.97 4.52
CA ALA A 15 8.20 0.71 3.10
C ALA A 15 9.62 0.23 2.78
N PRO A 16 9.82 -0.99 2.30
CA PRO A 16 11.07 -1.27 1.64
C PRO A 16 11.21 -0.17 0.61
N ALA A 17 12.32 0.58 0.65
CA ALA A 17 12.74 1.30 -0.54
C ALA A 17 12.59 0.29 -1.68
N THR A 18 11.92 0.71 -2.75
CA THR A 18 11.35 -0.09 -3.85
C THR A 18 12.29 -1.17 -4.42
N ALA A 19 13.57 -1.12 -4.10
CA ALA A 19 14.64 -1.99 -4.58
C ALA A 19 14.51 -3.50 -4.23
N GLN A 20 13.84 -3.91 -3.14
CA GLN A 20 13.77 -5.33 -2.77
C GLN A 20 12.48 -5.68 -1.97
N ILE A 21 11.31 -5.57 -2.57
CA ILE A 21 10.09 -6.15 -1.97
C ILE A 21 10.05 -7.64 -2.35
N HIS A 22 10.08 -8.54 -1.36
CA HIS A 22 9.91 -9.97 -1.62
C HIS A 22 8.51 -10.23 -2.23
N PRO A 23 8.38 -11.04 -3.30
CA PRO A 23 7.10 -11.26 -3.98
C PRO A 23 6.00 -11.78 -3.05
N ASP A 24 6.35 -12.53 -2.01
CA ASP A 24 5.38 -13.08 -1.05
C ASP A 24 5.02 -12.12 0.10
N ALA A 25 5.65 -10.95 0.17
CA ALA A 25 5.36 -9.97 1.20
C ALA A 25 3.91 -9.48 1.08
N LEU A 26 3.25 -9.35 2.24
CA LEU A 26 1.95 -8.72 2.33
C LEU A 26 2.12 -7.22 2.52
N ILE A 27 1.77 -6.45 1.50
CA ILE A 27 1.85 -4.99 1.48
C ILE A 27 0.48 -4.35 1.68
N ARG A 28 0.48 -3.15 2.26
CA ARG A 28 -0.74 -2.35 2.46
C ARG A 28 -0.89 -1.30 1.35
N LYS A 29 -2.11 -0.80 1.18
CA LYS A 29 -2.43 0.31 0.25
C LYS A 29 -1.46 1.49 0.38
N ALA A 30 -1.06 1.86 1.60
CA ALA A 30 -0.14 2.97 1.83
C ALA A 30 1.28 2.73 1.27
N GLN A 31 1.72 1.48 1.14
CA GLN A 31 2.97 1.13 0.47
C GLN A 31 2.80 1.13 -1.06
N ILE A 32 1.60 0.77 -1.56
CA ILE A 32 1.30 0.79 -3.00
C ILE A 32 1.17 2.22 -3.53
N LEU A 33 0.38 3.07 -2.86
CA LEU A 33 0.09 4.44 -3.28
C LEU A 33 1.10 5.47 -2.78
N GLY A 34 2.08 5.04 -1.99
CA GLY A 34 3.00 5.94 -1.29
C GLY A 34 2.30 6.72 -0.17
N ARG A 35 3.05 6.99 0.91
CA ARG A 35 2.60 7.86 2.00
C ARG A 35 3.80 8.40 2.77
N ASN A 36 3.70 9.62 3.29
CA ASN A 36 4.66 10.24 4.20
C ASN A 36 6.10 10.25 3.63
N GLY A 37 6.27 10.63 2.36
CA GLY A 37 7.59 10.74 1.72
C GLY A 37 8.14 9.44 1.12
N ASN A 38 7.44 8.30 1.27
CA ASN A 38 7.80 7.08 0.56
C ASN A 38 7.30 7.13 -0.89
N ALA A 39 8.18 6.75 -1.83
CA ALA A 39 7.81 6.62 -3.23
C ALA A 39 6.69 5.57 -3.42
N PRO A 40 5.68 5.85 -4.25
CA PRO A 40 4.62 4.91 -4.56
C PRO A 40 5.11 3.82 -5.53
N LEU A 41 4.48 2.64 -5.48
CA LEU A 41 4.52 1.66 -6.58
C LEU A 41 3.61 2.10 -7.73
N LEU A 42 2.49 2.74 -7.41
CA LEU A 42 1.53 3.26 -8.36
C LEU A 42 1.10 4.67 -7.95
N ALA A 43 1.50 5.66 -8.74
CA ALA A 43 1.24 7.09 -8.49
C ALA A 43 -0.19 7.51 -8.90
N VAL A 44 -1.21 6.96 -8.23
CA VAL A 44 -2.62 7.29 -8.49
C VAL A 44 -3.38 7.66 -7.22
N GLY A 45 -4.51 8.35 -7.38
CA GLY A 45 -5.42 8.65 -6.30
C GLY A 45 -6.13 7.39 -5.74
N ASN A 46 -6.64 7.51 -4.51
CA ASN A 46 -7.33 6.41 -3.82
C ASN A 46 -8.55 5.90 -4.58
N THR A 47 -9.35 6.80 -5.18
CA THR A 47 -10.52 6.42 -5.98
C THR A 47 -10.11 5.60 -7.18
N ARG A 48 -9.12 6.08 -7.95
CA ARG A 48 -8.60 5.37 -9.12
C ARG A 48 -8.03 3.99 -8.77
N PHE A 49 -7.36 3.86 -7.63
CA PHE A 49 -6.89 2.57 -7.14
C PHE A 49 -8.02 1.55 -6.96
N TYR A 50 -9.15 1.95 -6.39
CA TYR A 50 -10.30 1.06 -6.22
C TYR A 50 -11.05 0.80 -7.52
N GLU A 51 -11.12 1.77 -8.43
CA GLU A 51 -11.65 1.55 -9.79
C GLU A 51 -10.84 0.48 -10.52
N LEU A 52 -9.51 0.53 -10.49
CA LEU A 52 -8.66 -0.49 -11.11
C LEU A 52 -8.89 -1.89 -10.51
N ILE A 53 -9.20 -1.99 -9.22
CA ILE A 53 -9.60 -3.26 -8.59
C ILE A 53 -10.97 -3.72 -9.10
N ALA A 54 -11.93 -2.80 -9.22
CA ALA A 54 -13.27 -3.10 -9.73
C ALA A 54 -13.25 -3.51 -11.22
N GLU A 55 -12.38 -2.88 -12.01
CA GLU A 55 -12.09 -3.20 -13.42
C GLU A 55 -11.33 -4.54 -13.58
N GLY A 56 -10.85 -5.14 -12.48
CA GLY A 56 -10.07 -6.38 -12.51
C GLY A 56 -8.60 -6.20 -12.93
N LYS A 57 -8.14 -4.96 -13.10
CA LYS A 57 -6.75 -4.62 -13.46
C LYS A 57 -5.80 -4.72 -12.27
N LEU A 58 -6.30 -4.60 -11.05
CA LEU A 58 -5.54 -4.87 -9.83
C LEU A 58 -6.20 -5.97 -9.00
N PRO A 59 -5.41 -6.78 -8.26
CA PRO A 59 -5.94 -7.84 -7.43
C PRO A 59 -6.81 -7.31 -6.28
N LYS A 60 -7.84 -8.07 -5.92
CA LYS A 60 -8.69 -7.79 -4.75
C LYS A 60 -7.87 -7.91 -3.45
N PRO A 61 -8.16 -7.10 -2.42
CA PRO A 61 -7.48 -7.20 -1.14
C PRO A 61 -7.77 -8.52 -0.43
N ARG A 62 -6.75 -9.06 0.22
CA ARG A 62 -6.88 -10.09 1.26
C ARG A 62 -7.16 -9.41 2.60
N LYS A 63 -8.21 -9.82 3.29
CA LYS A 63 -8.57 -9.28 4.62
C LYS A 63 -7.89 -10.10 5.72
N ILE A 64 -7.15 -9.42 6.59
CA ILE A 64 -6.56 -10.00 7.81
C ILE A 64 -6.98 -9.09 8.98
N GLY A 65 -7.94 -9.57 9.77
CA GLY A 65 -8.69 -8.73 10.70
C GLY A 65 -9.38 -7.58 9.97
N THR A 66 -9.23 -6.36 10.49
CA THR A 66 -9.81 -5.15 9.90
C THR A 66 -9.00 -4.61 8.71
N ALA A 67 -7.75 -5.03 8.56
CA ALA A 67 -6.83 -4.50 7.56
C ALA A 67 -6.92 -5.24 6.23
N SER A 68 -6.60 -4.52 5.15
CA SER A 68 -6.52 -5.03 3.79
C SER A 68 -5.05 -5.12 3.35
N PHE A 69 -4.69 -6.26 2.78
CA PHE A 69 -3.35 -6.59 2.32
C PHE A 69 -3.38 -7.10 0.89
N TRP A 70 -2.25 -6.96 0.20
CA TRP A 70 -2.01 -7.50 -1.12
C TRP A 70 -0.69 -8.23 -1.11
N ARG A 71 -0.56 -9.31 -1.89
CA ARG A 71 0.74 -9.91 -2.15
C ARG A 71 1.51 -8.99 -3.08
N ALA A 72 2.77 -8.72 -2.77
CA ALA A 72 3.58 -7.82 -3.56
C ALA A 72 3.75 -8.29 -5.01
N GLY A 73 4.02 -9.58 -5.22
CA GLY A 73 4.17 -10.17 -6.56
C GLY A 73 2.93 -9.96 -7.44
N ASP A 74 1.73 -10.17 -6.89
CA ASP A 74 0.48 -9.99 -7.64
C ASP A 74 0.27 -8.52 -8.05
N ILE A 75 0.64 -7.58 -7.17
CA ILE A 75 0.58 -6.15 -7.48
C ILE A 75 1.61 -5.79 -8.56
N LEU A 76 2.86 -6.21 -8.39
CA LEU A 76 3.92 -5.90 -9.36
C LEU A 76 3.58 -6.47 -10.74
N ALA A 77 3.12 -7.72 -10.82
CA ALA A 77 2.69 -8.34 -12.07
C ALA A 77 1.51 -7.59 -12.71
N ALA A 78 0.55 -7.12 -11.91
CA ALA A 78 -0.57 -6.34 -12.41
C ALA A 78 -0.15 -4.95 -12.92
N LEU A 79 0.88 -4.34 -12.33
CA LEU A 79 1.42 -3.05 -12.77
C LEU A 79 2.20 -3.16 -14.09
N GLU A 80 2.93 -4.24 -14.31
CA GLU A 80 3.62 -4.51 -15.59
C GLU A 80 2.63 -4.73 -16.75
N ALA A 81 1.41 -5.15 -16.46
CA ALA A 81 0.37 -5.43 -17.45
C ALA A 81 -0.57 -4.23 -17.75
N LEU A 82 -0.35 -3.08 -17.10
CA LEU A 82 -1.28 -1.95 -17.05
C LEU A 82 -1.03 -0.93 -18.18
#